data_AF-A0A843C696-F1
#
_entry.id   AF-A0A843C696-F1
#
_cell.length_a   1.000
_cell.length_b   1.000
_cell.length_c   1.000
_cell.angle_alpha   90.00
_cell.angle_beta   90.00
_cell.angle_gamma   90.00
#
_symmetry.space_group_name_H-M   'P 1'
#
loop_
_entity.id
_entity.type
_entity.pdbx_description
1 polymer ?
#
loop_
_entity_poly.entity_id
_entity_poly.type
_entity_poly.pdbx_seq_one_letter_code
_entity_poly.pdbx_strand_id
1 'polypeptide(L)'
;MGIKVYTTEICPNCKIVKEFLAAEGEAYEEVDITTAEALTELRMQGVFTLVTPVVQVGSTFLTDNDLFNGDELRKERIKEVIMEEGGT
;
A
#
# COMPACT_ATOMS: atom_id res chain seq x y z
N MET A 1 -5.96 8.72 10.97
CA MET A 1 -5.35 7.44 10.54
C MET A 1 -5.94 7.10 9.19
N GLY A 2 -5.14 6.94 8.14
CA GLY A 2 -5.64 6.62 6.80
C GLY A 2 -4.65 5.70 6.09
N ILE A 3 -5.19 4.70 5.40
CA ILE A 3 -4.41 3.81 4.53
C ILE A 3 -4.52 4.37 3.11
N LYS A 4 -3.40 4.49 2.40
CA LYS A 4 -3.42 4.81 0.96
C LYS A 4 -2.88 3.62 0.17
N VAL A 5 -3.53 3.30 -0.92
CA VAL A 5 -3.11 2.26 -1.87
C VAL A 5 -2.77 2.94 -3.18
N TYR A 6 -1.47 3.05 -3.44
CA TYR A 6 -0.98 3.54 -4.72
C TYR A 6 -1.13 2.44 -5.78
N THR A 7 -1.97 2.74 -6.76
CA THR A 7 -2.40 1.83 -7.83
C THR A 7 -2.12 2.45 -9.19
N THR A 8 -2.27 1.65 -10.24
CA THR A 8 -2.35 2.07 -11.64
C THR A 8 -3.63 1.55 -12.28
N GLU A 9 -3.95 2.03 -13.49
CA GLU A 9 -5.15 1.66 -14.26
C GLU A 9 -5.33 0.14 -14.43
N ILE A 10 -4.25 -0.61 -14.66
CA ILE A 10 -4.28 -2.07 -14.82
C ILE A 10 -3.22 -2.70 -13.93
N CYS A 11 -3.65 -3.17 -12.74
CA CYS A 11 -2.75 -3.80 -11.77
C CYS A 11 -3.47 -4.95 -11.05
N PRO A 12 -3.16 -6.22 -11.38
CA PRO A 12 -3.80 -7.38 -10.74
C PRO A 12 -3.44 -7.46 -9.25
N ASN A 13 -2.17 -7.21 -8.89
CA ASN A 13 -1.71 -7.24 -7.50
C ASN A 13 -2.39 -6.17 -6.62
N CYS A 14 -2.66 -5.00 -7.19
CA CYS A 14 -3.38 -3.93 -6.51
C CYS A 14 -4.80 -4.38 -6.12
N LYS A 15 -5.47 -5.17 -6.97
CA LYS A 15 -6.79 -5.71 -6.65
C LYS A 15 -6.74 -6.64 -5.43
N ILE A 16 -5.73 -7.52 -5.35
CA ILE A 16 -5.55 -8.46 -4.24
C ILE A 16 -5.40 -7.70 -2.91
N VAL A 17 -4.57 -6.65 -2.90
CA VAL A 17 -4.35 -5.79 -1.72
C VAL A 17 -5.65 -5.08 -1.31
N LYS A 18 -6.36 -4.48 -2.27
CA LYS A 18 -7.62 -3.76 -2.03
C LYS A 18 -8.72 -4.68 -1.46
N GLU A 19 -8.86 -5.88 -2.02
CA GLU A 19 -9.81 -6.88 -1.52
C GLU A 19 -9.44 -7.34 -0.12
N PHE A 20 -8.15 -7.50 0.18
CA PHE A 20 -7.68 -7.83 1.51
C PHE A 20 -8.00 -6.74 2.55
N LEU A 21 -7.66 -5.47 2.26
CA LEU A 21 -7.96 -4.35 3.16
C LEU A 21 -9.47 -4.20 3.40
N ALA A 22 -10.27 -4.32 2.35
CA ALA A 22 -11.73 -4.30 2.47
C ALA A 22 -12.28 -5.47 3.30
N ALA A 23 -11.70 -6.67 3.16
CA ALA A 23 -12.09 -7.84 3.94
C ALA A 23 -11.74 -7.70 5.44
N GLU A 24 -10.67 -6.98 5.77
CA GLU A 24 -10.33 -6.63 7.15
C GLU A 24 -11.19 -5.49 7.72
N GLY A 25 -11.99 -4.81 6.87
CA GLY A 25 -12.82 -3.69 7.28
C GLY A 25 -12.07 -2.35 7.35
N GLU A 26 -10.86 -2.29 6.78
CA GLU A 26 -10.02 -1.11 6.80
C GLU A 26 -10.39 -0.14 5.67
N ALA A 27 -10.59 1.13 6.01
CA ALA A 27 -10.85 2.17 5.03
C ALA A 27 -9.52 2.61 4.38
N TYR A 28 -9.48 2.59 3.05
CA TYR A 28 -8.31 3.02 2.28
C TYR A 28 -8.68 3.99 1.16
N GLU A 29 -7.72 4.83 0.79
CA GLU A 29 -7.80 5.74 -0.34
C GLU A 29 -7.01 5.18 -1.53
N GLU A 30 -7.60 5.19 -2.72
CA GLU A 30 -6.91 4.80 -3.94
C GLU A 30 -6.22 6.01 -4.55
N VAL A 31 -4.90 5.91 -4.70
CA VAL A 31 -4.09 6.98 -5.27
C VAL A 31 -3.44 6.49 -6.55
N ASP A 32 -3.58 7.23 -7.64
CA ASP A 32 -2.88 6.88 -8.87
C ASP A 32 -1.39 7.27 -8.77
N ILE A 33 -0.51 6.27 -8.81
CA ILE A 33 0.93 6.47 -8.67
C ILE A 33 1.54 7.24 -9.85
N THR A 34 0.84 7.38 -10.97
CA THR A 34 1.35 8.09 -12.15
C THR A 34 1.20 9.61 -12.01
N THR A 35 0.40 10.06 -11.05
CA THR A 35 0.24 11.48 -10.74
C THR A 35 1.52 12.07 -10.14
N ALA A 36 1.80 13.33 -10.50
CA ALA A 36 2.95 14.06 -9.96
C ALA A 36 2.92 14.21 -8.43
N GLU A 37 1.72 14.29 -7.85
CA GLU A 37 1.52 14.42 -6.41
C GLU A 37 1.93 13.14 -5.66
N ALA A 38 1.42 11.98 -6.08
CA ALA A 38 1.79 10.68 -5.51
C ALA A 38 3.30 10.42 -5.62
N LEU A 39 3.85 10.69 -6.81
CA LEU A 39 5.28 10.58 -7.10
C LEU A 39 6.15 11.51 -6.24
N THR A 40 5.64 12.67 -5.85
CA THR A 40 6.36 13.59 -4.98
C THR A 40 6.29 13.12 -3.53
N GLU A 41 5.11 12.70 -3.07
CA GLU A 41 4.90 12.16 -1.72
C GLU A 41 5.79 10.94 -1.46
N LEU A 42 5.78 9.95 -2.35
CA LEU A 42 6.64 8.76 -2.25
C LEU A 42 8.13 9.12 -2.18
N ARG A 43 8.60 10.02 -3.06
CA ARG A 43 10.02 10.43 -3.07
C ARG A 43 10.42 11.20 -1.82
N MET A 44 9.55 12.05 -1.28
CA MET A 44 9.79 12.75 -0.01
C MET A 44 9.96 11.78 1.15
N GLN A 45 9.29 10.62 1.09
CA GLN A 45 9.36 9.56 2.09
C GLN A 45 10.47 8.53 1.81
N GLY A 46 11.30 8.78 0.79
CA GLY A 46 12.41 7.89 0.41
C GLY A 46 11.98 6.65 -0.38
N VAL A 47 10.74 6.60 -0.86
CA VAL A 47 10.22 5.52 -1.70
C VAL A 47 10.41 5.90 -3.17
N PHE A 48 11.30 5.19 -3.86
CA PHE A 48 11.65 5.46 -5.26
C PHE A 48 11.08 4.45 -6.26
N THR A 49 10.18 3.57 -5.81
CA THR A 49 9.57 2.56 -6.69
C THR A 49 8.50 3.20 -7.58
N LEU A 50 8.41 2.70 -8.81
CA LEU A 50 7.31 2.93 -9.75
C LEU A 50 6.45 1.68 -9.92
N VAL A 51 6.82 0.60 -9.22
CA VAL A 51 6.10 -0.67 -9.24
C VAL A 51 4.93 -0.57 -8.27
N THR A 52 3.75 -0.95 -8.75
CA THR A 52 2.55 -1.05 -7.94
C THR A 52 2.29 -2.52 -7.56
N PRO A 53 1.61 -2.77 -6.44
CA PRO A 53 1.05 -1.80 -5.48
C PRO A 53 2.07 -1.25 -4.48
N VAL A 54 1.84 -0.03 -4.01
CA VAL A 54 2.46 0.50 -2.79
C VAL A 54 1.35 0.79 -1.78
N VAL A 55 1.51 0.33 -0.55
CA VAL A 55 0.55 0.60 0.54
C VAL A 55 1.21 1.50 1.55
N GLN A 56 0.60 2.64 1.82
CA GLN A 56 0.98 3.51 2.93
C GLN A 56 0.02 3.28 4.08
N VAL A 57 0.58 3.03 5.26
CA VAL A 57 -0.15 2.98 6.52
C VAL A 57 0.52 3.99 7.44
N GLY A 58 -0.16 5.11 7.69
CA GLY A 58 0.41 6.21 8.48
C GLY A 58 1.73 6.72 7.88
N SER A 59 2.83 6.49 8.59
CA SER A 59 4.19 6.88 8.16
C SER A 59 4.96 5.76 7.47
N THR A 60 4.42 4.54 7.47
CA THR A 60 5.09 3.35 6.93
C THR A 60 4.64 3.07 5.50
N PHE A 61 5.59 2.78 4.61
CA PHE A 61 5.35 2.45 3.21
C PHE A 61 5.79 1.02 2.92
N LEU A 62 4.87 0.23 2.37
CA LEU A 62 5.08 -1.15 1.96
C LEU A 62 5.09 -1.21 0.43
N THR A 63 6.20 -1.63 -0.14
CA THR A 63 6.35 -1.80 -1.60
C THR A 63 5.86 -3.17 -2.06
N ASP A 64 5.84 -3.42 -3.37
CA ASP A 64 5.46 -4.72 -3.92
C ASP A 64 6.27 -5.87 -3.29
N ASN A 65 7.56 -5.64 -3.04
CA ASN A 65 8.46 -6.63 -2.44
C ASN A 65 8.20 -6.86 -0.94
N ASP A 66 7.60 -5.89 -0.24
CA ASP A 66 7.16 -6.06 1.16
C ASP A 66 5.80 -6.76 1.23
N LEU A 67 4.92 -6.42 0.29
CA LEU A 67 3.53 -6.89 0.21
C LEU A 67 3.44 -8.31 -0.34
N PHE A 68 4.32 -8.70 -1.26
CA PHE A 68 4.28 -9.98 -1.95
C PHE A 68 5.56 -10.78 -1.75
N ASN A 69 5.41 -12.08 -1.51
CA ASN A 69 6.49 -13.03 -1.56
C ASN A 69 6.31 -13.90 -2.81
N GLY A 70 6.80 -13.42 -3.95
CA GLY A 70 6.47 -13.99 -5.26
C GLY A 70 5.03 -13.64 -5.64
N ASP A 71 4.16 -14.65 -5.73
CA ASP A 71 2.74 -14.49 -6.08
C ASP A 71 1.82 -14.40 -4.85
N GLU A 72 2.35 -14.64 -3.64
CA GLU A 72 1.56 -14.71 -2.42
C GLU A 72 1.57 -13.38 -1.65
N LEU A 73 0.39 -12.85 -1.34
CA LEU A 73 0.23 -11.65 -0.52
C LEU A 73 0.56 -11.94 0.95
N ARG A 74 1.50 -11.19 1.52
CA ARG A 74 1.94 -11.25 2.91
C ARG A 74 0.95 -10.55 3.85
N LYS A 75 -0.26 -11.09 3.94
CA LYS A 75 -1.37 -10.55 4.75
C LYS A 75 -0.96 -10.24 6.19
N GLU A 76 -0.24 -11.15 6.84
CA GLU A 76 0.24 -10.97 8.22
C GLU A 76 1.10 -9.72 8.37
N ARG A 77 1.98 -9.44 7.40
CA ARG A 77 2.85 -8.27 7.50
C ARG A 77 2.08 -6.96 7.33
N ILE A 78 1.05 -6.95 6.49
CA ILE A 78 0.15 -5.80 6.34
C ILE A 78 -0.62 -5.57 7.64
N LYS A 79 -1.16 -6.63 8.26
CA LYS A 79 -1.86 -6.53 9.56
C LYS A 79 -0.94 -6.01 10.65
N GLU A 80 0.28 -6.52 10.73
CA GLU A 80 1.29 -6.05 11.68
C GLU A 80 1.47 -4.54 11.56
N VAL A 81 1.74 -4.02 10.36
CA VAL A 81 1.96 -2.57 10.19
C VAL A 81 0.70 -1.75 10.51
N ILE A 82 -0.49 -2.23 10.16
CA ILE A 82 -1.75 -1.60 10.54
C ILE A 82 -1.90 -1.55 12.07
N MET A 83 -1.52 -2.61 12.78
CA MET A 83 -1.54 -2.65 14.24
C MET A 83 -0.44 -1.78 14.87
N GLU A 84 0.76 -1.74 14.29
CA GLU A 84 1.91 -0.95 14.75
C GLU A 84 1.59 0.55 14.66
N GLU A 85 1.03 0.99 13.53
CA GLU A 85 0.64 2.38 13.32
C GLU A 85 -0.69 2.70 14.02
N GLY A 86 -1.59 1.72 14.18
CA GLY A 86 -2.91 1.86 14.81
C GLY A 86 -2.94 1.69 16.33
N GLY A 87 -1.83 1.34 16.98
CA GLY A 87 -1.72 1.13 18.41
C GLY A 87 -1.43 2.42 19.20
N THR A 88 -2.41 2.90 19.95
CA THR A 88 -2.19 3.74 21.16
C THR A 88 -2.35 2.87 22.40
#